data_AF-A0A3D3I9H4-F1
#
_entry.id   AF-A0A3D3I9H4-F1
#
_cell.length_a   1.000
_cell.length_b   1.000
_cell.length_c   1.000
_cell.angle_alpha   90.00
_cell.angle_beta   90.00
_cell.angle_gamma   90.00
#
_symmetry.space_group_name_H-M   'P 1'
#
loop_
_entity.id
_entity.type
_entity.pdbx_description
1 polymer ?
#
loop_
_entity_poly.entity_id
_entity_poly.type
_entity_poly.pdbx_seq_one_letter_code
_entity_poly.pdbx_strand_id
1 'polypeptide(L)' 'MVQRTTKAFKVLPRRWVVERTLAWLSRYRRLARVYEKRVVSSIAMIWVSSIRILLKKLCAPIPEKDSI' A
#
# COMPACT_ATOMS: atom_id res chain seq x y z
N MET A 1 -33.06 -16.55 -0.18
CA MET A 1 -31.97 -17.40 0.35
C MET A 1 -30.66 -16.96 -0.28
N VAL A 2 -29.76 -16.31 0.46
CA VAL A 2 -28.44 -15.90 -0.05
C VAL A 2 -27.49 -17.09 0.06
N GLN A 3 -27.10 -17.67 -1.07
CA GLN A 3 -26.12 -18.76 -1.11
C GLN A 3 -24.72 -18.19 -0.80
N ARG A 4 -24.20 -18.43 0.41
CA ARG A 4 -22.81 -18.15 0.73
C ARG A 4 -21.94 -19.21 0.05
N THR A 5 -21.41 -18.90 -1.11
CA THR A 5 -20.37 -19.71 -1.75
C THR A 5 -19.14 -19.71 -0.84
N THR A 6 -18.94 -20.80 -0.10
CA THR A 6 -17.76 -21.03 0.75
C THR A 6 -16.60 -21.52 -0.11
N LYS A 7 -16.07 -20.66 -0.99
CA LYS A 7 -14.75 -20.93 -1.61
C LYS A 7 -13.69 -20.89 -0.51
N ALA A 8 -13.06 -22.03 -0.24
CA ALA A 8 -11.96 -22.13 0.72
C ALA A 8 -10.84 -21.15 0.35
N PHE A 9 -10.24 -20.51 1.36
CA PHE A 9 -9.17 -19.54 1.17
C PHE A 9 -7.93 -20.23 0.58
N LYS A 10 -7.66 -20.00 -0.71
CA LYS A 10 -6.42 -20.46 -1.34
C LYS A 10 -5.29 -19.50 -0.98
N VAL A 11 -4.27 -19.99 -0.28
CA VAL A 11 -3.06 -19.22 0.01
C VAL A 11 -2.29 -19.03 -1.28
N LEU A 12 -2.23 -17.80 -1.78
CA LEU A 12 -1.40 -17.46 -2.94
C LEU A 12 0.03 -17.16 -2.48
N PRO A 13 1.06 -17.82 -3.05
CA PRO A 13 2.43 -17.41 -2.81
C PRO A 13 2.60 -15.97 -3.33
N ARG A 14 3.13 -15.08 -2.48
CA ARG A 14 3.35 -13.62 -2.73
C ARG A 14 2.18 -12.67 -2.51
N ARG A 15 1.03 -13.12 -2.00
CA ARG A 15 -0.10 -12.23 -1.64
C ARG A 15 0.31 -11.09 -0.69
N TRP A 16 1.25 -11.38 0.22
CA TRP A 16 1.78 -10.41 1.18
C TRP A 16 2.38 -9.16 0.53
N VAL A 17 2.89 -9.24 -0.70
CA VAL A 17 3.52 -8.09 -1.38
C VAL A 17 2.48 -7.00 -1.64
N VAL A 18 1.32 -7.40 -2.17
CA VAL A 18 0.20 -6.48 -2.45
C VAL A 18 -0.37 -5.95 -1.15
N GLU A 19 -0.61 -6.82 -0.17
CA GLU A 19 -1.14 -6.42 1.13
C GLU A 19 -0.20 -5.45 1.86
N ARG A 20 1.12 -5.63 1.74
CA ARG A 20 2.12 -4.72 2.28
C ARG A 20 2.07 -3.35 1.61
N THR A 21 1.93 -3.29 0.28
CA THR A 21 1.74 -2.01 -0.41
C THR A 21 0.46 -1.30 0.02
N LEU A 22 -0.64 -2.04 0.18
CA LEU A 22 -1.90 -1.50 0.68
C LEU A 22 -1.76 -1.01 2.14
N ALA A 23 -1.04 -1.74 3.00
CA ALA A 23 -0.77 -1.33 4.37
C ALA A 23 0.00 0.01 4.43
N TRP A 24 0.99 0.20 3.55
CA TRP A 24 1.71 1.47 3.47
C TRP A 24 0.83 2.63 2.98
N LEU A 25 -0.04 2.37 1.99
CA LEU A 25 -1.01 3.35 1.50
C LEU A 25 -2.04 3.73 2.57
N SER A 26 -2.50 2.77 3.36
CA SER A 26 -3.45 2.99 4.46
C SER A 26 -2.90 3.88 5.58
N ARG A 27 -1.57 4.01 5.73
CA ARG A 27 -0.96 4.96 6.69
C ARG A 27 -1.15 6.43 6.28
N TYR A 28 -1.52 6.71 5.04
CA TYR A 28 -1.85 8.06 4.61
C TYR A 28 -3.30 8.36 5.00
N ARG A 29 -3.49 9.18 6.03
CA ARG A 29 -4.81 9.56 6.60
C ARG A 29 -5.86 9.97 5.55
N ARG A 30 -5.43 10.59 4.44
CA ARG A 30 -6.33 11.02 3.36
C ARG A 30 -6.83 9.87 2.47
N LEU A 31 -6.14 8.73 2.45
CA LEU A 31 -6.54 7.50 1.75
C LEU A 31 -7.34 6.54 2.65
N ALA A 32 -7.23 6.67 3.97
CA ALA A 32 -7.93 5.81 4.93
C ALA A 32 -9.47 5.91 4.83
N ARG A 33 -9.98 7.02 4.30
CA ARG A 33 -11.40 7.19 4.00
C ARG A 33 -11.53 8.06 2.75
N VAL A 34 -12.41 7.66 1.84
CA VAL A 34 -12.69 8.40 0.61
C VAL A 34 -13.51 9.63 0.97
N TYR A 35 -12.82 10.70 1.39
CA TYR A 35 -13.42 12.01 1.67
C TYR A 35 -13.57 12.85 0.40
N GLU A 36 -12.81 12.53 -0.62
CA GLU A 36 -12.75 13.24 -1.90
C GLU A 36 -14.07 13.02 -2.66
N LYS A 37 -14.80 14.10 -2.96
CA LYS A 37 -16.00 14.02 -3.81
C LYS A 37 -15.67 13.61 -5.25
N ARG A 38 -14.43 13.86 -5.69
CA ARG A 38 -13.98 13.60 -7.06
C ARG A 38 -12.94 12.48 -7.09
N VAL A 39 -13.19 11.48 -7.92
CA VAL A 39 -12.29 10.32 -8.12
C VAL A 39 -10.88 10.76 -8.54
N VAL A 40 -10.77 11.81 -9.36
CA VAL A 40 -9.47 12.35 -9.83
C VAL A 40 -8.54 12.73 -8.68
N SER A 41 -9.08 13.29 -7.60
CA SER A 41 -8.27 13.72 -6.47
C SER A 41 -7.82 12.53 -5.62
N SER A 42 -8.68 11.52 -5.45
CA SER A 42 -8.29 10.23 -4.86
C SER A 42 -7.15 9.57 -5.65
N ILE A 43 -7.24 9.56 -6.99
CA ILE A 43 -6.20 9.04 -7.87
C ILE A 43 -4.89 9.81 -7.67
N ALA A 44 -4.93 11.15 -7.68
CA ALA A 44 -3.74 11.98 -7.43
C ALA A 44 -3.08 11.65 -6.07
N MET A 45 -3.88 11.43 -5.02
CA MET A 45 -3.37 11.06 -3.70
C MET A 45 -2.67 9.69 -3.68
N ILE A 46 -3.16 8.72 -4.47
CA ILE A 46 -2.51 7.42 -4.66
C ILE A 46 -1.15 7.59 -5.33
N TRP A 47 -1.05 8.44 -6.36
CA TRP A 47 0.23 8.72 -7.03
C TRP A 47 1.23 9.38 -6.07
N VAL A 48 0.81 10.42 -5.34
CA VAL A 48 1.68 11.15 -4.40
C VAL A 48 2.19 10.25 -3.28
N SER A 49 1.32 9.41 -2.71
CA SER A 49 1.72 8.47 -1.65
C SER A 49 2.69 7.40 -2.17
N SER A 50 2.51 6.92 -3.40
CA SER A 50 3.42 5.97 -4.06
C SER A 50 4.81 6.58 -4.28
N ILE A 51 4.88 7.82 -4.77
CA ILE A 51 6.14 8.56 -4.95
C ILE A 51 6.87 8.72 -3.61
N ARG A 52 6.16 9.11 -2.55
CA ARG A 52 6.77 9.25 -1.20
C ARG A 52 7.33 7.94 -0.66
N ILE A 53 6.64 6.82 -0.88
CA ILE A 53 7.15 5.49 -0.48
C ILE A 53 8.43 5.15 -1.27
N LEU A 54 8.43 5.41 -2.58
CA LEU A 54 9.59 5.17 -3.43
C LEU A 54 10.79 6.02 -3.00
N LEU A 55 10.60 7.32 -2.75
CA LEU A 55 11.66 8.22 -2.29
C LEU A 55 12.27 7.75 -0.98
N LYS A 56 11.47 7.30 -0.01
CA LYS A 56 11.98 6.74 1.26
C LYS A 56 12.82 5.48 1.06
N LYS A 57 12.54 4.69 0.02
CA LYS A 57 13.28 3.47 -0.29
C LYS A 57 14.58 3.79 -1.04
N LEU A 58 14.55 4.76 -1.96
CA LEU A 58 15.71 5.17 -2.74
C LEU A 58 16.70 6.00 -1.92
N CYS A 59 16.21 6.87 -1.05
CA CYS A 59 17.01 7.72 -0.18
C CYS A 59 17.18 7.10 1.23
N ALA A 60 16.92 5.80 1.38
CA ALA A 60 17.28 5.12 2.62
C ALA A 60 18.80 5.18 2.75
N PRO A 61 19.36 5.66 3.88
CA PRO A 61 20.80 5.67 4.08
C PRO A 61 21.31 4.25 3.90
N ILE A 62 22.32 4.08 3.04
CA ILE A 62 23.03 2.82 2.90
C ILE A 62 23.63 2.55 4.28
N PRO A 63 23.40 1.38 4.89
CA PRO A 63 24.05 1.06 6.16
C PRO A 63 25.55 1.14 5.92
N GLU A 64 26.19 2.10 6.57
CA GLU A 64 27.64 2.29 6.60
C GLU A 64 28.25 0.95 7.02
N LYS A 65 29.02 0.33 6.12
CA LYS A 65 29.55 -1.02 6.31
C LYS A 65 30.93 -0.99 6.98
N ASP A 66 31.24 0.09 7.67
CA ASP A 66 32.60 0.42 8.11
C ASP A 66 32.67 0.47 9.64
N SER A 67 32.36 -0.66 10.27
CA SER A 67 32.60 -0.88 11.70
C SER A 67 32.83 -2.38 11.96
N ILE A 68 33.90 -2.89 11.37
CA ILE A 68 34.68 -4.03 11.88
C ILE A 68 36.13 -3.56 11.91
#